data_AF-A0A7V1LR05-F1
#
_entry.id   AF-A0A7V1LR05-F1
#
_cell.length_a   1.000
_cell.length_b   1.000
_cell.length_c   1.000
_cell.angle_alpha   90.00
_cell.angle_beta   90.00
_cell.angle_gamma   90.00
#
_symmetry.space_group_name_H-M   'P 1'
#
loop_
_entity.id
_entity.type
_entity.pdbx_description
1 polymer ?
#
loop_
_entity_poly.entity_id
_entity_poly.type
_entity_poly.pdbx_seq_one_letter_code
_entity_poly.pdbx_strand_id
1 'polypeptide(L)'
;QKIIKDSHFNFASVFLILVVGILLSQLISNVPLVALYLPVLMSNNVALKGMMALAAGSTIAGNLFILGAASNIIIIQNAEKKAGETITFFEFAKVGIPVTIFNALIYYLFLK
;
A
#
# COMPACT_ATOMS: atom_id res chain seq x y z
N GLN A 1 32.02 18.86 -9.33
CA GLN A 1 30.71 18.36 -8.84
C GLN A 1 30.86 16.93 -8.33
N LYS A 2 31.66 16.76 -7.28
CA LYS A 2 32.20 15.48 -6.80
C LYS A 2 31.57 15.07 -5.45
N ILE A 3 30.42 15.67 -5.12
CA ILE A 3 29.78 15.62 -3.78
C ILE A 3 28.56 14.67 -3.76
N ILE A 4 28.12 14.15 -4.92
CA ILE A 4 27.00 13.18 -5.01
C ILE A 4 27.53 11.73 -4.98
N LYS A 5 28.62 11.47 -4.24
CA LYS A 5 29.31 10.17 -4.24
C LYS A 5 29.47 9.52 -2.87
N ASP A 6 28.84 10.10 -1.84
CA ASP A 6 28.78 9.51 -0.50
C ASP A 6 27.36 9.02 -0.18
N SER A 7 27.10 7.79 -0.58
CA SER A 7 26.51 6.73 0.24
C SER A 7 25.72 7.12 1.51
N HIS A 8 24.47 7.58 1.36
CA HIS A 8 23.40 7.35 2.34
C HIS A 8 22.07 7.06 1.63
N PHE A 9 21.99 5.90 0.98
CA PHE A 9 20.72 5.38 0.49
C PHE A 9 19.73 5.12 1.66
N ASN A 10 18.44 5.10 1.31
CA ASN A 10 17.49 3.99 1.60
C ASN A 10 16.29 4.23 2.53
N PHE A 11 16.35 5.06 3.56
CA PHE A 11 15.27 5.00 4.57
C PHE A 11 14.08 5.89 4.27
N ALA A 12 14.31 7.14 3.89
CA ALA A 12 13.24 8.07 3.59
C ALA A 12 12.48 7.72 2.31
N SER A 13 13.14 7.16 1.28
CA SER A 13 12.47 6.82 0.01
C SER A 13 11.62 5.55 0.11
N VAL A 14 12.16 4.45 0.64
CA VAL A 14 11.41 3.18 0.77
C VAL A 14 10.25 3.35 1.74
N PHE A 15 10.49 3.95 2.91
CA PHE A 15 9.45 4.22 3.89
C PHE A 15 8.35 5.13 3.32
N LEU A 16 8.73 6.24 2.68
CA LEU A 16 7.75 7.20 2.16
C LEU A 16 6.97 6.62 0.99
N ILE A 17 7.61 5.88 0.07
CA ILE A 17 6.91 5.20 -1.02
C ILE A 17 5.95 4.14 -0.47
N LEU A 18 6.36 3.38 0.56
CA LEU A 18 5.51 2.39 1.21
C LEU A 18 4.28 3.05 1.86
N VAL A 19 4.48 4.12 2.64
CA VAL A 19 3.40 4.84 3.33
C VAL A 19 2.47 5.52 2.34
N VAL A 20 3.01 6.19 1.32
CA VAL A 20 2.21 6.79 0.23
C VAL A 20 1.42 5.72 -0.51
N GLY A 21 2.05 4.56 -0.78
CA GLY A 21 1.39 3.38 -1.35
C GLY A 21 0.19 2.93 -0.54
N ILE A 22 0.32 2.85 0.80
CA ILE A 22 -0.76 2.44 1.70
C ILE A 22 -1.90 3.47 1.73
N LEU A 23 -1.56 4.75 1.92
CA LEU A 23 -2.53 5.81 2.16
C LEU A 23 -3.28 6.22 0.89
N LEU A 24 -2.56 6.44 -0.23
CA LEU A 24 -3.20 6.85 -1.47
C LEU A 24 -4.02 5.72 -2.10
N SER A 25 -3.69 4.45 -1.83
CA SER A 25 -4.50 3.32 -2.29
C SER A 25 -5.90 3.33 -1.70
N GLN A 26 -6.12 3.96 -0.53
CA GLN A 26 -7.46 4.07 0.05
C GLN A 26 -8.40 4.94 -0.80
N LEU A 27 -7.84 5.87 -1.58
CA LEU A 27 -8.58 6.83 -2.40
C LEU A 27 -8.62 6.42 -3.87
N ILE A 28 -7.51 5.88 -4.39
CA ILE A 28 -7.30 5.62 -5.82
C ILE A 28 -7.46 4.13 -6.16
N SER A 29 -7.48 3.24 -5.16
CA SER A 29 -7.32 1.79 -5.29
C SER A 29 -5.92 1.37 -5.75
N ASN A 30 -5.59 0.09 -5.50
CA ASN A 30 -4.24 -0.46 -5.68
C ASN A 30 -3.73 -0.38 -7.12
N VAL A 31 -4.49 -0.94 -8.06
CA VAL A 31 -4.07 -1.03 -9.48
C VAL A 31 -3.91 0.36 -10.11
N PRO A 32 -4.87 1.28 -10.00
CA PRO A 32 -4.71 2.61 -10.59
C PRO A 32 -3.60 3.42 -9.92
N LEU A 33 -3.37 3.27 -8.60
CA LEU A 33 -2.26 3.93 -7.93
C LEU A 33 -0.91 3.50 -8.50
N VAL A 34 -0.68 2.20 -8.66
CA VAL A 34 0.57 1.69 -9.23
C VAL A 34 0.75 2.18 -10.66
N ALA A 35 -0.31 2.17 -11.48
CA ALA A 35 -0.27 2.67 -12.85
C ALA A 35 0.11 4.16 -12.93
N LEU A 36 -0.31 4.98 -11.96
CA LEU A 36 0.03 6.40 -11.89
C LEU A 36 1.43 6.66 -11.33
N TYR A 37 1.84 5.92 -10.29
CA TYR A 37 3.07 6.22 -9.55
C TYR A 37 4.31 5.55 -10.14
N LEU A 38 4.17 4.37 -10.77
CA LEU A 38 5.30 3.63 -11.34
C LEU A 38 6.07 4.44 -12.42
N PRO A 39 5.43 5.14 -13.38
CA PRO A 39 6.13 5.98 -14.35
C PRO A 39 6.95 7.09 -13.69
N VAL A 40 6.46 7.66 -12.59
CA VAL A 40 7.15 8.71 -11.82
C VAL A 40 8.41 8.16 -11.15
N LEU A 41 8.35 6.95 -10.58
CA LEU A 41 9.53 6.29 -10.00
C LEU A 41 10.57 5.97 -11.07
N MET A 42 10.14 5.48 -12.25
CA MET A 42 11.02 5.16 -13.36
C MET A 42 11.72 6.41 -13.93
N SER A 43 10.99 7.52 -14.11
CA SER A 43 11.57 8.77 -14.64
C SER A 43 12.59 9.41 -13.71
N ASN A 44 12.50 9.14 -12.40
CA ASN A 44 13.44 9.62 -11.38
C ASN A 44 14.57 8.62 -11.07
N ASN A 45 14.73 7.56 -11.87
CA ASN A 45 15.74 6.50 -11.66
C ASN A 45 15.71 5.89 -10.24
N VAL A 46 14.52 5.75 -9.66
CA VAL A 46 14.35 5.13 -8.34
C VAL A 46 14.78 3.67 -8.41
N ALA A 47 15.58 3.23 -7.43
CA ALA A 47 16.08 1.86 -7.35
C ALA A 47 14.93 0.84 -7.25
N LEU A 48 15.22 -0.42 -7.62
CA LEU A 48 14.25 -1.53 -7.55
C LEU A 48 13.56 -1.65 -6.19
N LYS A 49 14.30 -1.42 -5.09
CA LYS A 49 13.74 -1.39 -3.73
C LYS A 49 12.56 -0.41 -3.58
N GLY A 50 12.61 0.75 -4.23
CA GLY A 50 11.50 1.72 -4.20
C GLY A 50 10.28 1.24 -4.99
N MET A 51 10.48 0.59 -6.14
CA MET A 51 9.40 -0.03 -6.89
C MET A 51 8.77 -1.20 -6.12
N MET A 52 9.58 -2.00 -5.42
CA MET A 52 9.10 -3.05 -4.50
C MET A 52 8.32 -2.47 -3.32
N ALA A 53 8.75 -1.32 -2.78
CA ALA A 53 8.03 -0.62 -1.72
C ALA A 53 6.64 -0.14 -2.19
N LEU A 54 6.54 0.39 -3.42
CA LEU A 54 5.27 0.77 -4.02
C LEU A 54 4.36 -0.44 -4.20
N ALA A 55 4.90 -1.54 -4.73
CA ALA A 55 4.16 -2.79 -4.93
C ALA A 55 3.65 -3.37 -3.60
N ALA A 56 4.50 -3.41 -2.57
CA ALA A 56 4.13 -3.88 -1.24
C ALA A 56 3.06 -2.98 -0.61
N GLY A 57 3.31 -1.67 -0.57
CA GLY A 57 2.42 -0.68 0.07
C GLY A 57 1.05 -0.64 -0.57
N SER A 58 0.98 -0.56 -1.90
CA SER A 58 -0.28 -0.58 -2.63
C SER A 58 -1.03 -1.91 -2.48
N THR A 59 -0.34 -3.06 -2.35
CA THR A 59 -1.02 -4.36 -2.16
C THR A 59 -1.62 -4.47 -0.77
N ILE A 60 -0.84 -4.20 0.29
CA ILE A 60 -1.32 -4.35 1.67
C ILE A 60 -2.32 -3.27 2.07
N ALA A 61 -2.39 -2.16 1.32
CA ALA A 61 -3.42 -1.14 1.47
C ALA A 61 -4.84 -1.71 1.42
N GLY A 62 -5.06 -2.79 0.64
CA GLY A 62 -6.34 -3.49 0.56
C GLY A 62 -6.81 -4.07 1.89
N ASN A 63 -5.92 -4.26 2.85
CA ASN A 63 -6.26 -4.75 4.18
C ASN A 63 -6.69 -3.63 5.13
N LEU A 64 -6.40 -2.35 4.84
CA LEU A 64 -6.57 -1.26 5.81
C LEU A 64 -8.05 -0.90 6.02
N PHE A 65 -8.75 -0.56 4.93
CA PHE A 65 -10.17 -0.21 4.94
C PHE A 65 -10.93 -0.96 3.85
N ILE A 66 -12.26 -1.02 3.98
CA ILE A 66 -13.15 -1.63 2.98
C ILE A 66 -12.90 -1.04 1.59
N LEU A 67 -12.72 0.28 1.50
CA LEU A 67 -12.51 0.97 0.22
C LEU A 67 -11.12 0.74 -0.40
N GLY A 68 -10.17 0.19 0.36
CA GLY A 68 -8.80 -0.05 -0.12
C GLY A 68 -8.71 -1.09 -1.23
N ALA A 69 -9.73 -1.94 -1.41
CA ALA A 69 -9.80 -2.87 -2.52
C ALA A 69 -11.24 -3.13 -2.98
N ALA A 70 -11.45 -3.13 -4.30
CA ALA A 70 -12.76 -3.45 -4.89
C ALA A 70 -13.27 -4.85 -4.46
N SER A 71 -12.35 -5.81 -4.25
CA SER A 71 -12.69 -7.16 -3.77
C SER A 71 -13.41 -7.15 -2.42
N ASN A 72 -13.06 -6.23 -1.52
CA ASN A 72 -13.69 -6.12 -0.20
C ASN A 72 -15.15 -5.70 -0.33
N ILE A 73 -15.43 -4.71 -1.18
CA ILE A 73 -16.79 -4.25 -1.45
C ILE A 73 -17.60 -5.38 -2.11
N ILE A 74 -17.02 -6.06 -3.09
CA ILE A 74 -17.69 -7.17 -3.81
C ILE A 74 -18.09 -8.29 -2.83
N ILE A 75 -17.19 -8.71 -1.94
CA ILE A 75 -17.49 -9.82 -1.02
C ILE A 75 -18.50 -9.41 0.05
N ILE A 76 -18.44 -8.18 0.57
CA ILE A 76 -19.39 -7.67 1.57
C ILE A 76 -20.79 -7.54 0.95
N GLN A 77 -20.89 -6.95 -0.24
CA GLN A 77 -22.18 -6.85 -0.96
C GLN A 77 -22.77 -8.23 -1.27
N ASN A 78 -21.91 -9.19 -1.63
CA ASN A 78 -22.36 -10.56 -1.90
C ASN A 78 -22.81 -11.28 -0.61
N ALA A 79 -22.14 -11.05 0.52
CA ALA A 79 -22.57 -11.57 1.82
C ALA A 79 -23.92 -10.99 2.24
N GLU A 80 -24.10 -9.67 2.08
CA GLU A 80 -25.35 -8.99 2.41
C GLU A 80 -26.51 -9.52 1.56
N LYS A 81 -26.27 -9.67 0.25
CA LYS A 81 -27.29 -10.16 -0.70
C LYS A 81 -27.66 -11.64 -0.51
N LYS A 82 -26.72 -12.51 -0.12
CA LYS A 82 -26.93 -13.97 -0.08
C LYS A 82 -27.17 -14.54 1.31
N ALA A 83 -26.55 -13.96 2.33
CA ALA A 83 -26.60 -14.46 3.70
C ALA A 83 -27.32 -13.48 4.65
N GLY A 84 -27.61 -12.25 4.22
CA GLY A 84 -28.18 -11.21 5.10
C GLY A 84 -27.18 -10.66 6.12
N GLU A 85 -25.91 -10.98 5.97
CA GLU A 85 -24.82 -10.57 6.87
C GLU A 85 -23.96 -9.50 6.21
N THR A 86 -23.52 -8.50 6.99
CA THR A 86 -22.67 -7.42 6.48
C THR A 86 -21.47 -7.20 7.40
N ILE A 87 -20.46 -6.51 6.90
CA ILE A 87 -19.30 -6.08 7.68
C ILE A 87 -19.26 -4.57 7.63
N THR A 88 -19.40 -3.93 8.79
CA THR A 88 -19.33 -2.47 8.90
C THR A 88 -17.89 -1.98 8.68
N PHE A 89 -17.77 -0.70 8.32
CA PHE A 89 -16.47 -0.05 8.17
C PHE A 89 -15.58 -0.22 9.40
N PHE A 90 -16.14 -0.05 10.61
CA PHE A 90 -15.39 -0.14 11.85
C PHE A 90 -14.96 -1.58 12.18
N GLU A 91 -15.81 -2.59 11.93
CA GLU A 91 -15.45 -3.99 12.12
C GLU A 91 -14.29 -4.39 11.22
N PHE A 92 -14.35 -3.98 9.94
CA PHE A 92 -13.25 -4.21 9.00
C PHE A 92 -11.98 -3.49 9.46
N ALA A 93 -12.06 -2.19 9.78
CA ALA A 93 -10.92 -1.38 10.19
C ALA A 93 -10.27 -1.90 11.49
N LYS A 94 -11.05 -2.42 12.44
CA LYS A 94 -10.55 -2.96 13.71
C LYS A 94 -9.56 -4.11 13.51
N VAL A 95 -9.77 -4.94 12.47
CA VAL A 95 -8.85 -6.02 12.10
C VAL A 95 -7.83 -5.54 11.06
N GLY A 96 -8.28 -4.71 10.12
CA GLY A 96 -7.49 -4.23 9.00
C GLY A 96 -6.32 -3.34 9.37
N ILE A 97 -6.52 -2.43 10.34
CA ILE A 97 -5.48 -1.53 10.85
C ILE A 97 -4.30 -2.32 11.45
N PRO A 98 -4.47 -3.20 12.45
CA PRO A 98 -3.35 -3.93 13.03
C PRO A 98 -2.67 -4.84 12.00
N VAL A 99 -3.42 -5.54 11.15
CA VAL A 99 -2.84 -6.39 10.10
C VAL A 99 -1.99 -5.58 9.12
N THR A 100 -2.49 -4.42 8.67
CA THR A 100 -1.75 -3.52 7.78
C THR A 100 -0.48 -2.99 8.45
N ILE A 101 -0.54 -2.60 9.72
CA ILE A 101 0.63 -2.12 10.47
C ILE A 101 1.70 -3.21 10.57
N PHE A 102 1.34 -4.43 10.97
CA PHE A 102 2.29 -5.53 11.07
C PHE A 102 2.93 -5.87 9.72
N ASN A 103 2.12 -5.94 8.65
CA ASN A 103 2.64 -6.16 7.30
C ASN A 103 3.58 -5.03 6.86
N ALA A 104 3.20 -3.77 7.10
CA ALA A 104 4.03 -2.62 6.75
C ALA A 104 5.38 -2.65 7.49
N LEU A 105 5.39 -3.02 8.78
CA LEU A 105 6.62 -3.20 9.54
C LEU A 105 7.50 -4.32 8.97
N ILE A 106 6.91 -5.48 8.64
CA ILE A 106 7.65 -6.60 8.03
C ILE A 106 8.27 -6.19 6.69
N TYR A 107 7.48 -5.58 5.79
CA TYR A 107 7.98 -5.13 4.50
C TYR A 107 9.04 -4.03 4.62
N TYR A 108 8.85 -3.09 5.54
CA TYR A 108 9.84 -2.05 5.80
C TYR A 108 11.17 -2.65 6.29
N LEU A 109 11.13 -3.59 7.23
CA LEU A 109 12.34 -4.26 7.74
C LEU A 109 13.01 -5.15 6.66
N PHE A 110 12.22 -5.75 5.76
CA PHE A 110 12.74 -6.56 4.66
C PHE A 110 13.39 -5.72 3.55
N LEU A 111 12.82 -4.54 3.24
CA LEU A 111 13.31 -3.67 2.16
C LEU A 111 14.40 -2.69 2.60
N LYS A 112 14.60 -2.52 3.91
CA LYS A 112 15.77 -1.87 4.52
C LYS A 112 17.08 -2.38 3.91
#